data_AF-A0A0R2CBB1-F1
#
_entry.id   AF-A0A0R2CBB1-F1
#
_cell.length_a   1.000
_cell.length_b   1.000
_cell.length_c   1.000
_cell.angle_alpha   90.00
_cell.angle_beta   90.00
_cell.angle_gamma   90.00
#
_symmetry.space_group_name_H-M   'P 1'
#
loop_
_entity.id
_entity.type
_entity.pdbx_description
1 polymer ?
#
loop_
_entity_poly.entity_id
_entity_poly.type
_entity_poly.pdbx_seq_one_letter_code
_entity_poly.pdbx_strand_id
1 'polypeptide(L)'
;MDPLVKLILPDKLLQFSAETLNRNYLNLDSFVRTIIMNRIKFIKDNLIVLKIFLNEILYSSQLRQDVLNGLPKQFINGFNNQLNSLKSRQQIIDWPNREIFRFLFSTLFGYALDHYVLFPQNLWNENEEIDRLITYIINGLSPQN
;
A
#
# COMPACT_ATOMS: atom_id res chain seq x y z
N MET A 1 -5.64 18.57 -18.02
CA MET A 1 -5.25 17.89 -16.77
C MET A 1 -6.52 17.67 -15.99
N ASP A 2 -6.90 16.43 -15.71
CA ASP A 2 -8.02 16.20 -14.81
C ASP A 2 -7.50 16.41 -13.37
N PRO A 3 -7.91 17.46 -12.64
CA PRO A 3 -7.25 17.90 -11.41
C PRO A 3 -7.44 16.94 -10.22
N LEU A 4 -8.32 15.95 -10.35
CA LEU A 4 -8.89 15.23 -9.23
C LEU A 4 -7.83 14.45 -8.42
N VAL A 5 -6.87 13.81 -9.09
CA VAL A 5 -5.96 12.87 -8.41
C VAL A 5 -4.86 13.59 -7.62
N LYS A 6 -4.33 14.70 -8.15
CA LYS A 6 -3.35 15.54 -7.42
C LYS A 6 -3.97 16.16 -6.17
N LEU A 7 -5.28 16.41 -6.15
CA LEU A 7 -6.00 16.93 -5.00
C LEU A 7 -6.31 15.83 -3.97
N ILE A 8 -6.73 14.64 -4.42
CA ILE A 8 -7.22 13.59 -3.51
C ILE A 8 -6.07 12.80 -2.86
N LEU A 9 -4.98 12.53 -3.59
CA LEU A 9 -3.94 11.62 -3.13
C LEU A 9 -3.22 12.09 -1.84
N PRO A 10 -2.76 13.35 -1.71
CA PRO A 10 -2.10 13.81 -0.49
C PRO A 10 -2.99 13.70 0.75
N ASP A 11 -4.25 14.11 0.64
CA ASP A 11 -5.23 14.05 1.73
C ASP A 11 -5.49 12.60 2.16
N LYS A 12 -5.62 11.68 1.21
CA LYS A 12 -5.81 10.25 1.49
C LYS A 12 -4.59 9.59 2.12
N LEU A 13 -3.38 10.02 1.74
CA LEU A 13 -2.14 9.57 2.38
C LEU A 13 -2.02 10.09 3.82
N LEU A 14 -2.40 11.34 4.08
CA LEU A 14 -2.46 11.90 5.43
C LEU A 14 -3.49 11.18 6.30
N GLN A 15 -4.70 10.96 5.77
CA GLN A 15 -5.75 10.20 6.43
C GLN A 15 -5.25 8.79 6.79
N PHE A 16 -4.65 8.08 5.85
CA PHE A 16 -4.06 6.77 6.13
C PHE A 16 -2.95 6.84 7.18
N SER A 17 -2.07 7.83 7.12
CA SER A 17 -1.00 7.97 8.10
C SER A 17 -1.58 8.11 9.51
N ALA A 18 -2.60 8.95 9.67
CA ALA A 18 -3.29 9.15 10.93
C ALA A 18 -4.00 7.87 11.40
N GLU A 19 -4.70 7.19 10.50
CA GLU A 19 -5.50 6.01 10.82
C GLU A 19 -4.66 4.75 11.03
N THR A 20 -3.53 4.60 10.34
CA THR A 20 -2.81 3.32 10.20
C THR A 20 -1.37 3.41 10.70
N LEU A 21 -0.64 4.50 10.47
CA LEU A 21 0.79 4.57 10.79
C LEU A 21 1.09 5.16 12.17
N ASN A 22 0.12 5.82 12.80
CA ASN A 22 0.23 6.37 14.15
C ASN A 22 -0.18 5.36 15.25
N ARG A 23 -0.39 4.09 14.91
CA ARG A 23 -0.72 3.01 15.85
C ARG A 23 0.54 2.27 16.29
N ASN A 24 0.51 1.64 17.46
CA ASN A 24 1.55 0.68 17.85
C ASN A 24 1.10 -0.73 17.45
N TYR A 25 1.74 -1.31 16.45
CA TYR A 25 1.47 -2.70 16.07
C TYR A 25 2.26 -3.67 16.93
N LEU A 26 1.56 -4.65 17.50
CA LEU A 26 2.15 -5.69 18.34
C LEU A 26 2.95 -6.71 17.52
N ASN A 27 2.61 -6.91 16.24
CA ASN A 27 3.25 -7.89 15.37
C ASN A 27 3.08 -7.54 13.87
N LEU A 28 3.82 -8.26 13.04
CA LEU A 28 3.83 -8.10 11.58
C LEU A 28 2.45 -8.37 10.96
N ASP A 29 1.72 -9.38 11.45
CA ASP A 29 0.39 -9.72 10.91
C ASP A 29 -0.57 -8.55 11.02
N SER A 30 -0.71 -7.98 12.23
CA SER A 30 -1.59 -6.84 12.48
C SER A 30 -1.21 -5.63 11.65
N PHE A 31 0.10 -5.38 11.45
CA PHE A 31 0.58 -4.30 10.58
C PHE A 31 0.19 -4.53 9.12
N VAL A 32 0.52 -5.68 8.55
CA VAL A 32 0.23 -6.01 7.14
C VAL A 32 -1.27 -6.06 6.89
N ARG A 33 -2.03 -6.77 7.72
CA ARG A 33 -3.49 -6.87 7.60
C ARG A 33 -4.16 -5.50 7.62
N THR A 34 -3.74 -4.61 8.54
CA THR A 34 -4.32 -3.26 8.60
C THR A 34 -4.02 -2.45 7.34
N ILE A 35 -2.79 -2.52 6.81
CA ILE A 35 -2.43 -1.83 5.57
C ILE A 35 -3.24 -2.37 4.39
N ILE A 36 -3.26 -3.70 4.19
CA ILE A 36 -3.92 -4.32 3.05
C ILE A 36 -5.42 -4.04 3.06
N MET A 37 -6.10 -4.20 4.21
CA MET A 37 -7.53 -3.92 4.31
C MET A 37 -7.85 -2.44 4.06
N ASN A 38 -7.07 -1.51 4.63
CA ASN A 38 -7.28 -0.09 4.39
C ASN A 38 -7.05 0.28 2.91
N ARG A 39 -6.01 -0.28 2.29
CA ARG A 39 -5.67 -0.03 0.88
C ARG A 39 -6.69 -0.60 -0.09
N ILE A 40 -7.17 -1.82 0.14
CA ILE A 40 -8.21 -2.43 -0.68
C ILE A 40 -9.50 -1.61 -0.58
N LYS A 41 -9.90 -1.20 0.63
CA LYS A 41 -11.04 -0.30 0.80
C LYS A 41 -10.87 1.00 0.01
N PHE A 42 -9.72 1.65 0.14
CA PHE A 42 -9.41 2.87 -0.62
C PHE A 42 -9.51 2.65 -2.13
N ILE A 43 -8.99 1.54 -2.64
CA ILE A 43 -9.04 1.21 -4.06
C ILE A 43 -10.48 1.02 -4.53
N LYS A 44 -11.28 0.25 -3.80
CA LYS A 44 -12.70 0.00 -4.13
C LYS A 44 -13.51 1.28 -4.11
N ASP A 45 -13.33 2.12 -3.09
CA ASP A 45 -14.04 3.39 -2.92
C ASP A 45 -13.68 4.42 -4.01
N ASN A 46 -12.53 4.28 -4.69
CA ASN A 46 -11.98 5.28 -5.62
C ASN A 46 -11.61 4.69 -7.00
N LEU A 47 -12.18 3.54 -7.37
CA LEU A 47 -11.71 2.74 -8.52
C LEU A 47 -11.69 3.51 -9.84
N ILE A 48 -12.74 4.29 -10.13
CA ILE A 48 -12.84 5.08 -11.38
C ILE A 48 -11.70 6.10 -11.47
N VAL A 49 -11.47 6.85 -10.39
CA VAL A 49 -10.42 7.87 -10.30
C VAL A 49 -9.03 7.23 -10.41
N LEU A 50 -8.81 6.08 -9.77
CA LEU A 50 -7.55 5.35 -9.83
C LEU A 50 -7.27 4.76 -11.21
N LYS A 51 -8.29 4.33 -11.97
CA LYS A 51 -8.11 3.87 -13.36
C LYS A 51 -7.63 4.99 -14.27
N ILE A 52 -8.21 6.19 -14.14
CA ILE A 52 -7.77 7.38 -14.88
C ILE A 52 -6.32 7.72 -14.51
N PHE A 53 -6.01 7.74 -13.22
CA PHE A 53 -4.66 8.00 -12.73
C PHE A 53 -3.63 7.00 -13.24
N LEU A 54 -3.96 5.70 -13.23
CA LEU A 54 -3.08 4.63 -13.69
C LEU A 54 -2.70 4.82 -15.16
N ASN A 55 -3.65 5.21 -16.01
CA ASN A 55 -3.36 5.51 -17.41
C ASN A 55 -2.37 6.68 -17.52
N GLU A 56 -2.56 7.75 -16.76
CA GLU A 56 -1.71 8.93 -16.84
C GLU A 56 -0.29 8.68 -16.30
N ILE A 57 -0.14 7.96 -15.19
CA ILE A 57 1.16 7.75 -14.55
C ILE A 57 2.11 6.86 -15.37
N LEU A 58 1.57 6.00 -16.24
CA LEU A 58 2.36 5.17 -17.15
C LEU A 58 3.03 6.00 -18.26
N TYR A 59 2.37 7.05 -18.76
CA TYR A 59 2.88 7.88 -19.86
C TYR A 59 3.58 9.16 -19.39
N SER A 60 3.23 9.70 -18.22
CA SER A 60 3.74 10.99 -17.73
C SER A 60 4.90 10.82 -16.72
N SER A 61 6.13 11.09 -17.17
CA SER A 61 7.30 11.18 -16.27
C SER A 61 7.16 12.32 -15.26
N GLN A 62 6.59 13.45 -15.68
CA GLN A 62 6.33 14.58 -14.79
C GLN A 62 5.36 14.20 -13.66
N LEU A 63 4.27 13.49 -13.98
CA LEU A 63 3.31 13.05 -12.97
C LEU A 63 3.97 12.08 -11.97
N ARG A 64 4.81 11.15 -12.44
CA ARG A 64 5.59 10.27 -11.56
C ARG A 64 6.46 11.06 -10.60
N GLN A 65 7.13 12.11 -11.08
CA GLN A 65 7.96 12.97 -10.24
C GLN A 65 7.12 13.78 -9.25
N ASP A 66 5.99 14.33 -9.67
CA ASP A 66 5.07 15.09 -8.82
C ASP A 66 4.52 14.23 -7.68
N VAL A 67 4.15 12.97 -7.96
CA VAL A 67 3.69 12.02 -6.95
C VAL A 67 4.79 11.71 -5.93
N LEU A 68 6.02 11.44 -6.39
CA LEU A 68 7.15 11.18 -5.51
C LEU A 68 7.47 12.39 -4.62
N ASN A 69 7.43 13.60 -5.19
CA ASN A 69 7.68 14.85 -4.47
C ASN A 69 6.51 15.24 -3.53
N GLY A 70 5.30 14.82 -3.86
CA GLY A 70 4.06 15.13 -3.13
C GLY A 70 3.75 14.18 -1.97
N LEU A 71 4.57 13.15 -1.73
CA LEU A 71 4.38 12.26 -0.59
C LEU A 71 4.56 13.04 0.73
N PRO A 72 3.55 13.05 1.62
CA PRO A 72 3.66 13.75 2.89
C PRO A 72 4.81 13.17 3.75
N LYS A 73 5.62 14.04 4.36
CA LYS A 73 6.71 13.61 5.25
C LYS A 73 6.20 12.77 6.41
N GLN A 74 5.00 13.07 6.92
CA GLN A 74 4.32 12.32 7.98
C GLN A 74 4.08 10.87 7.57
N PHE A 75 3.66 10.65 6.32
CA PHE A 75 3.46 9.30 5.77
C PHE A 75 4.78 8.53 5.69
N ILE A 76 5.82 9.16 5.12
CA ILE A 76 7.14 8.53 4.97
C ILE A 76 7.73 8.18 6.34
N ASN A 77 7.72 9.13 7.27
CA ASN A 77 8.27 8.95 8.62
C ASN A 77 7.45 7.93 9.42
N GLY A 78 6.12 7.99 9.36
CA GLY A 78 5.25 7.04 10.04
C GLY A 78 5.51 5.61 9.58
N PHE A 79 5.64 5.39 8.27
CA PHE A 79 5.91 4.06 7.72
C PHE A 79 7.29 3.54 8.15
N ASN A 80 8.32 4.39 8.04
CA ASN A 80 9.67 4.05 8.49
C ASN A 80 9.73 3.72 9.98
N ASN A 81 9.02 4.49 10.82
CA ASN A 81 8.97 4.26 12.25
C ASN A 81 8.32 2.90 12.59
N GLN A 82 7.24 2.54 11.90
CA GLN A 82 6.61 1.23 12.09
C GLN A 82 7.54 0.08 11.70
N LEU A 83 8.20 0.17 10.55
CA LEU A 83 9.16 -0.86 10.14
C LEU A 83 10.33 -0.98 11.11
N ASN A 84 10.93 0.15 11.52
CA ASN A 84 12.05 0.15 12.47
C ASN A 84 11.63 -0.44 13.83
N SER A 85 10.40 -0.15 14.27
CA SER A 85 9.80 -0.70 15.49
C SER A 85 9.62 -2.23 15.41
N LEU A 86 9.14 -2.75 14.27
CA LEU A 86 9.01 -4.21 14.06
C LEU A 86 10.38 -4.91 13.98
N LYS A 87 11.36 -4.28 13.32
CA LYS A 87 12.73 -4.80 13.23
C LYS A 87 13.43 -4.87 14.57
N SER A 88 13.29 -3.85 15.43
CA SER A 88 13.91 -3.85 16.76
C SER A 88 13.37 -4.97 17.66
N ARG A 89 12.17 -5.48 17.36
CA ARG A 89 11.56 -6.65 18.00
C ARG A 89 11.80 -7.96 17.24
N GLN A 90 12.61 -7.97 16.18
CA GLN A 90 12.88 -9.12 15.33
C GLN A 90 11.59 -9.76 14.76
N GLN A 91 10.56 -8.97 14.47
CA GLN A 91 9.29 -9.46 13.93
C GLN A 91 9.21 -9.39 12.40
N ILE A 92 10.21 -8.80 11.75
CA ILE A 92 10.30 -8.61 10.31
C ILE A 92 11.78 -8.68 9.91
N ILE A 93 12.07 -9.08 8.67
CA ILE A 93 13.40 -9.04 8.07
C ILE A 93 14.07 -7.66 8.17
N ASP A 94 15.39 -7.63 8.35
CA ASP A 94 16.17 -6.40 8.42
C ASP A 94 16.67 -5.92 7.04
N TRP A 95 15.74 -5.78 6.09
CA TRP A 95 16.03 -5.18 4.78
C TRP A 95 15.80 -3.68 4.80
N PRO A 96 16.40 -2.89 3.89
CA PRO A 96 16.11 -1.46 3.80
C PRO A 96 14.61 -1.16 3.72
N ASN A 97 14.12 -0.19 4.51
CA ASN A 97 12.68 0.10 4.60
C ASN A 97 12.04 0.40 3.24
N ARG A 98 12.80 1.01 2.33
CA ARG A 98 12.38 1.28 0.95
C ARG A 98 12.12 0.01 0.14
N GLU A 99 12.87 -1.06 0.39
CA GLU A 99 12.68 -2.35 -0.26
C GLU A 99 11.45 -3.06 0.29
N ILE A 100 11.28 -3.09 1.61
CA ILE A 100 10.07 -3.62 2.26
C ILE A 100 8.82 -2.87 1.75
N PHE A 101 8.87 -1.54 1.70
CA PHE A 101 7.81 -0.73 1.10
C PHE A 101 7.51 -1.16 -0.34
N ARG A 102 8.55 -1.29 -1.17
CA ARG A 102 8.41 -1.68 -2.57
C ARG A 102 7.73 -3.05 -2.70
N PHE A 103 8.19 -4.08 -1.98
CA PHE A 103 7.62 -5.41 -2.09
C PHE A 103 6.17 -5.49 -1.59
N LEU A 104 5.89 -4.86 -0.45
CA LEU A 104 4.55 -4.81 0.12
C LEU A 104 3.56 -4.14 -0.86
N PHE A 105 3.90 -2.96 -1.36
CA PHE A 105 3.00 -2.22 -2.26
C PHE A 105 2.96 -2.80 -3.67
N SER A 106 4.05 -3.33 -4.21
CA SER A 106 4.02 -4.00 -5.52
C SER A 106 3.12 -5.23 -5.52
N THR A 107 3.15 -6.03 -4.45
CA THR A 107 2.30 -7.21 -4.33
C THR A 107 0.82 -6.82 -4.22
N LEU A 108 0.52 -5.85 -3.34
CA LEU A 108 -0.82 -5.29 -3.20
C LEU A 108 -1.36 -4.69 -4.50
N PHE A 109 -0.57 -3.86 -5.18
CA PHE A 109 -1.00 -3.21 -6.42
C PHE A 109 -1.10 -4.20 -7.58
N GLY A 110 -0.26 -5.24 -7.62
CA GLY A 110 -0.38 -6.35 -8.57
C GLY A 110 -1.73 -7.06 -8.42
N TYR A 111 -2.08 -7.46 -7.19
CA TYR A 111 -3.39 -8.03 -6.88
C TYR A 111 -4.54 -7.09 -7.31
N ALA A 112 -4.46 -5.81 -6.91
CA ALA A 112 -5.52 -4.86 -7.20
C ALA A 112 -5.68 -4.56 -8.71
N LEU A 113 -4.57 -4.53 -9.45
CA LEU A 113 -4.57 -4.34 -10.90
C LEU A 113 -5.29 -5.51 -11.59
N ASP A 114 -4.94 -6.73 -11.25
CA ASP A 114 -5.55 -7.93 -11.83
C ASP A 114 -7.05 -8.00 -11.49
N HIS A 115 -7.37 -7.93 -10.19
CA HIS A 115 -8.71 -8.18 -9.67
C HIS A 115 -9.71 -7.06 -10.01
N TYR A 116 -9.34 -5.78 -9.87
CA TYR A 116 -10.29 -4.66 -10.02
C TYR A 116 -10.19 -3.91 -11.35
N VAL A 117 -9.07 -4.04 -12.05
CA VAL A 117 -8.81 -3.26 -13.27
C VAL A 117 -8.86 -4.12 -14.52
N LEU A 118 -8.03 -5.16 -14.61
CA LEU A 118 -7.88 -5.98 -15.81
C LEU A 118 -9.02 -6.99 -15.97
N PHE A 119 -9.37 -7.68 -14.89
CA PHE A 119 -10.36 -8.77 -14.93
C PHE A 119 -11.50 -8.61 -13.90
N PRO A 120 -12.19 -7.44 -13.86
CA PRO A 120 -13.20 -7.15 -12.84
C PRO A 120 -14.48 -7.99 -12.92
N GLN A 121 -14.67 -8.77 -13.98
CA GLN A 121 -15.87 -9.63 -14.16
C GLN A 121 -15.64 -11.07 -13.73
N ASN A 122 -14.41 -11.46 -13.39
CA ASN A 122 -14.12 -12.80 -12.90
C ASN A 122 -14.82 -13.04 -11.55
N LEU A 123 -15.23 -14.28 -11.31
CA LEU A 123 -15.85 -14.69 -10.04
C LEU A 123 -14.76 -15.14 -9.08
N TRP A 124 -14.30 -14.21 -8.25
CA TRP A 124 -13.27 -14.44 -7.25
C TRP A 124 -13.88 -14.70 -5.87
N ASN A 125 -13.24 -15.53 -5.05
CA ASN A 125 -13.47 -15.49 -3.61
C ASN A 125 -12.57 -14.40 -3.00
N GLU A 126 -12.99 -13.14 -3.16
CA GLU A 126 -12.19 -11.95 -2.78
C GLU A 126 -11.67 -12.03 -1.34
N ASN A 127 -12.49 -12.46 -0.38
CA ASN A 127 -12.07 -12.57 1.02
C ASN A 127 -10.91 -13.56 1.20
N GLU A 128 -11.01 -14.72 0.55
CA GLU A 128 -9.99 -15.76 0.62
C GLU A 128 -8.70 -15.32 -0.07
N GLU A 129 -8.79 -14.62 -1.20
CA GLU A 129 -7.61 -14.10 -1.88
C GLU A 129 -6.92 -13.00 -1.08
N ILE A 130 -7.67 -12.13 -0.42
CA ILE A 130 -7.12 -11.10 0.47
C ILE A 130 -6.37 -11.75 1.65
N ASP A 131 -6.92 -12.80 2.25
CA ASP A 131 -6.25 -13.53 3.32
C ASP A 131 -4.97 -14.21 2.83
N ARG A 132 -4.97 -14.78 1.60
CA ARG A 132 -3.77 -15.35 0.99
C ARG A 132 -2.74 -14.28 0.61
N LEU A 133 -3.18 -13.10 0.15
CA LEU A 133 -2.31 -11.95 -0.13
C LEU A 133 -1.61 -11.48 1.15
N ILE A 134 -2.35 -11.35 2.26
CA ILE A 134 -1.80 -11.01 3.58
C ILE A 134 -0.79 -12.08 4.01
N THR A 135 -1.17 -13.36 3.93
CA THR A 135 -0.29 -14.49 4.29
C THR A 135 0.99 -14.50 3.47
N TYR A 136 0.89 -14.27 2.15
CA TYR A 136 2.04 -14.20 1.25
C TYR A 136 3.00 -13.08 1.64
N ILE A 137 2.48 -11.88 1.93
CA ILE A 137 3.29 -10.74 2.36
C ILE A 137 3.92 -11.00 3.73
N ILE A 138 3.19 -11.56 4.70
CA ILE A 138 3.71 -11.92 6.02
C ILE A 138 4.85 -12.93 5.88
N ASN A 139 4.66 -13.99 5.09
CA ASN A 139 5.67 -15.01 4.90
C ASN A 139 6.92 -14.45 4.21
N GLY A 140 6.75 -13.57 3.22
CA GLY A 140 7.87 -12.92 2.53
C GLY A 140 8.61 -11.90 3.39
N LEU A 141 7.98 -11.35 4.42
CA LEU A 141 8.56 -10.33 5.31
C LEU A 141 8.98 -10.86 6.68
N SER A 142 8.57 -12.07 7.05
CA SER A 142 8.97 -12.73 8.30
C SER A 142 10.47 -13.06 8.30
N PRO A 143 11.15 -12.96 9.45
CA PRO A 143 12.54 -13.42 9.56
C PRO A 143 12.67 -14.88 9.13
N GLN A 144 13.71 -15.19 8.35
CA GLN A 144 14.05 -16.57 8.02
C GLN A 144 14.91 -17.13 9.16
N ASN A 145 14.51 -18.29 9.68
CA ASN A 145 15.35 -19.09 10.60
C ASN A 145 16.40 -19.86 9.80
#